data_AF-W0RE79-F1
#
_entry.id   AF-W0RE79-F1
#
_cell.length_a   1.000
_cell.length_b   1.000
_cell.length_c   1.000
_cell.angle_alpha   90.00
_cell.angle_beta   90.00
_cell.angle_gamma   90.00
#
_symmetry.space_group_name_H-M   'P 1'
#
loop_
_entity.id
_entity.type
_entity.pdbx_description
1 polymer ?
#
loop_
_entity_poly.entity_id
_entity_poly.type
_entity_poly.pdbx_seq_one_letter_code
_entity_poly.pdbx_strand_id
1 'polypeptide(L)'
;MPDQLLVLLHGVGPHPTGWSADAVATLDAAAAKFDAFRDGPPFSARLKIEEITYTDCFDDVVNAWQQDSAQLAAWARASGRPLPGIVRWLDAPLPPSEAAAKAFFWSTALHALLYRGFALVRDRVRERVMSRLVHVLRDAGPQGANVTIVAHSLGTAVLHDVLHLLGTGQTPPAVGDASMLSPDNWTASSIFMVADACLLGPAFAHDIDYLDSPCRPVGGGRPGYCQRFFEVWHAVDPVAVTKPFRPDGWGKGYRTIGPLGHFRQANVHAFAHYLEHPAVHVPIVNQALGGPMIDAAESAAARGAFADVTSPECAAQIAQIRSKALSFAGAGDDLERFVPRLSEFLALARSAGETCLGLSGGIP
;
A
#
# COMPACT_ATOMS: atom_id res chain seq x y z
N MET A 1 -16.74 0.43 -24.42
CA MET A 1 -15.72 0.07 -23.42
C MET A 1 -16.35 0.25 -22.05
N PRO A 2 -15.90 -0.42 -20.98
CA PRO A 2 -16.46 -0.19 -19.66
C PRO A 2 -16.29 1.29 -19.27
N ASP A 3 -17.36 1.94 -18.81
CA ASP A 3 -17.32 3.35 -18.34
C ASP A 3 -16.70 3.48 -16.93
N GLN A 4 -16.20 2.35 -16.40
CA GLN A 4 -15.74 2.17 -15.04
C GLN A 4 -14.27 1.77 -15.04
N LEU A 5 -13.46 2.56 -14.33
CA LEU A 5 -12.01 2.41 -14.27
C LEU A 5 -11.58 2.10 -12.83
N LEU A 6 -10.85 1.01 -12.66
CA LEU A 6 -10.16 0.66 -11.43
C LEU A 6 -8.66 0.84 -11.63
N VAL A 7 -8.07 1.82 -10.93
CA VAL A 7 -6.63 2.04 -10.91
C VAL A 7 -6.04 1.36 -9.68
N LEU A 8 -5.05 0.50 -9.87
CA LEU A 8 -4.35 -0.20 -8.80
C LEU A 8 -2.92 0.32 -8.70
N LEU A 9 -2.51 0.71 -7.49
CA LEU A 9 -1.16 1.18 -7.20
C LEU A 9 -0.63 0.40 -5.99
N HIS A 10 0.32 -0.49 -6.23
CA HIS A 10 0.99 -1.17 -5.12
C HIS A 10 2.03 -0.26 -4.48
N GLY A 11 2.44 -0.60 -3.25
CA GLY A 11 3.63 -0.07 -2.61
C GLY A 11 4.91 -0.75 -3.05
N VAL A 12 5.73 -1.07 -2.06
CA VAL A 12 7.08 -1.61 -2.23
C VAL A 12 7.11 -3.08 -2.63
N GLY A 13 8.20 -3.51 -3.27
CA GLY A 13 8.38 -4.87 -3.81
C GLY A 13 8.61 -4.92 -5.33
N PRO A 14 9.04 -6.08 -5.86
CA PRO A 14 9.16 -6.32 -7.29
C PRO A 14 7.77 -6.44 -7.93
N HIS A 15 7.35 -5.38 -8.62
CA HIS A 15 6.03 -5.32 -9.26
C HIS A 15 6.20 -5.25 -10.78
N PRO A 16 6.44 -6.40 -11.46
CA PRO A 16 6.44 -6.43 -12.92
C PRO A 16 5.05 -6.14 -13.47
N THR A 17 4.94 -5.92 -14.78
CA THR A 17 3.63 -5.91 -15.44
C THR A 17 2.88 -7.21 -15.13
N GLY A 18 1.63 -7.08 -14.72
CA GLY A 18 0.77 -8.15 -14.24
C GLY A 18 0.78 -8.37 -12.73
N TRP A 19 1.50 -7.57 -11.93
CA TRP A 19 1.55 -7.72 -10.47
C TRP A 19 0.16 -7.71 -9.83
N SER A 20 -0.78 -6.98 -10.42
CA SER A 20 -2.14 -6.84 -9.89
C SER A 20 -2.98 -8.12 -10.02
N ALA A 21 -2.51 -9.14 -10.74
CA ALA A 21 -3.25 -10.39 -10.98
C ALA A 21 -3.76 -11.05 -9.70
N ASP A 22 -2.95 -11.13 -8.65
CA ASP A 22 -3.35 -11.75 -7.37
C ASP A 22 -4.41 -10.93 -6.63
N ALA A 23 -4.29 -9.60 -6.65
CA ALA A 23 -5.28 -8.70 -6.06
C ALA A 23 -6.62 -8.78 -6.81
N VAL A 24 -6.57 -8.78 -8.15
CA VAL A 24 -7.75 -8.91 -9.01
C VAL A 24 -8.41 -10.28 -8.84
N ALA A 25 -7.63 -11.37 -8.83
CA ALA A 25 -8.14 -12.71 -8.59
C ALA A 25 -8.78 -12.85 -7.21
N THR A 26 -8.20 -12.18 -6.18
CA THR A 26 -8.79 -12.14 -4.84
C THR A 26 -10.13 -11.40 -4.84
N LEU A 27 -10.22 -10.26 -5.53
CA LEU A 27 -11.48 -9.52 -5.68
C LEU A 27 -12.53 -10.32 -6.44
N ASP A 28 -12.16 -11.01 -7.52
CA ASP A 28 -13.06 -11.88 -8.27
C ASP A 28 -13.57 -13.04 -7.39
N ALA A 29 -12.67 -13.73 -6.70
CA ALA A 29 -13.03 -14.84 -5.80
C ALA A 29 -13.88 -14.38 -4.60
N ALA A 30 -13.65 -13.16 -4.10
CA ALA A 30 -14.47 -12.57 -3.05
C ALA A 30 -15.86 -12.18 -3.59
N ALA A 31 -15.93 -11.50 -4.74
CA ALA A 31 -17.16 -11.03 -5.37
C ALA A 31 -18.07 -12.20 -5.81
N ALA A 32 -17.49 -13.31 -6.28
CA ALA A 32 -18.24 -14.50 -6.73
C ALA A 32 -19.12 -15.14 -5.64
N LYS A 33 -18.91 -14.79 -4.36
CA LYS A 33 -19.73 -15.27 -3.23
C LYS A 33 -21.08 -14.56 -3.13
N PHE A 34 -21.26 -13.44 -3.83
CA PHE A 34 -22.45 -12.60 -3.73
C PHE A 34 -23.41 -12.84 -4.90
N ASP A 35 -24.70 -12.67 -4.66
CA ASP A 35 -25.76 -12.99 -5.62
C ASP A 35 -25.57 -12.27 -6.97
N ALA A 36 -25.10 -11.02 -6.96
CA ALA A 36 -24.85 -10.21 -8.17
C ALA A 36 -23.76 -10.75 -9.11
N PHE A 37 -22.99 -11.76 -8.68
CA PHE A 37 -21.88 -12.35 -9.43
C PHE A 37 -22.01 -13.86 -9.65
N ARG A 38 -23.01 -14.53 -9.04
CA ARG A 38 -23.16 -15.99 -9.14
C ARG A 38 -23.31 -16.51 -10.57
N ASP A 39 -24.14 -15.85 -11.36
CA ASP A 39 -24.49 -16.25 -12.73
C ASP A 39 -23.96 -15.25 -13.80
N GLY A 40 -23.13 -14.29 -13.38
CA GLY A 40 -22.66 -13.20 -14.22
C GLY A 40 -21.16 -13.27 -14.53
N PRO A 41 -20.65 -12.35 -15.36
CA PRO A 41 -19.21 -12.22 -15.54
C PRO A 41 -18.53 -11.85 -14.22
N PRO A 42 -17.25 -12.25 -14.02
CA PRO A 42 -16.48 -11.89 -12.83
C PRO A 42 -16.36 -10.36 -12.70
N PHE A 43 -16.02 -9.90 -11.49
CA PHE A 43 -15.91 -8.47 -11.19
C PHE A 43 -14.95 -7.75 -12.13
N SER A 44 -13.79 -8.35 -12.38
CA SER A 44 -12.74 -7.82 -13.25
C SER A 44 -13.18 -7.62 -14.70
N ALA A 45 -14.03 -8.51 -15.23
CA ALA A 45 -14.54 -8.45 -16.60
C ALA A 45 -15.54 -7.31 -16.84
N ARG A 46 -16.01 -6.64 -15.78
CA ARG A 46 -16.95 -5.51 -15.84
C ARG A 46 -16.24 -4.15 -15.83
N LEU A 47 -14.91 -4.13 -15.70
CA LEU A 47 -14.12 -2.93 -15.47
C LEU A 47 -12.99 -2.82 -16.50
N LYS A 48 -12.51 -1.59 -16.72
CA LYS A 48 -11.15 -1.37 -17.19
C LYS A 48 -10.24 -1.33 -15.96
N ILE A 49 -9.28 -2.25 -15.86
CA ILE A 49 -8.31 -2.28 -14.77
C ILE A 49 -6.98 -1.77 -15.29
N GLU A 50 -6.42 -0.77 -14.61
CA GLU A 50 -5.12 -0.19 -14.93
C GLU A 50 -4.22 -0.32 -13.70
N GLU A 51 -3.08 -0.97 -13.87
CA GLU A 51 -2.05 -1.03 -12.86
C GLU A 51 -0.98 0.03 -13.11
N ILE A 52 -0.46 0.60 -12.03
CA ILE A 52 0.65 1.55 -12.08
C ILE A 52 1.84 0.94 -11.35
N THR A 53 2.99 0.91 -12.02
CA THR A 53 4.26 0.43 -11.48
C THR A 53 5.28 1.55 -11.44
N TYR A 54 6.16 1.50 -10.45
CA TYR A 54 7.27 2.46 -10.28
C TYR A 54 8.49 1.82 -9.60
N THR A 55 8.54 0.49 -9.52
CA THR A 55 9.64 -0.23 -8.85
C THR A 55 10.99 0.03 -9.52
N ASP A 56 11.00 0.23 -10.84
CA ASP A 56 12.21 0.53 -11.62
C ASP A 56 12.93 1.81 -11.14
N CYS A 57 12.19 2.75 -10.54
CA CYS A 57 12.77 3.95 -9.96
C CYS A 57 13.64 3.65 -8.72
N PHE A 58 13.35 2.56 -8.00
CA PHE A 58 14.18 2.08 -6.90
C PHE A 58 15.27 1.15 -7.38
N ASP A 59 14.96 0.23 -8.30
CA ASP A 59 15.92 -0.76 -8.79
C ASP A 59 17.18 -0.09 -9.32
N ASP A 60 17.06 1.01 -10.06
CA ASP A 60 18.22 1.79 -10.54
C ASP A 60 19.13 2.28 -9.39
N VAL A 61 18.52 2.78 -8.32
CA VAL A 61 19.24 3.32 -7.16
C VAL A 61 19.86 2.20 -6.33
N VAL A 62 19.11 1.13 -6.09
CA VAL A 62 19.57 -0.05 -5.36
C VAL A 62 20.71 -0.73 -6.11
N ASN A 63 20.58 -0.91 -7.43
CA ASN A 63 21.62 -1.51 -8.26
C ASN A 63 22.90 -0.66 -8.27
N ALA A 64 22.78 0.67 -8.39
CA ALA A 64 23.92 1.57 -8.29
C ALA A 64 24.59 1.48 -6.90
N TRP A 65 23.79 1.49 -5.83
CA TRP A 65 24.32 1.36 -4.46
C TRP A 65 24.96 0.01 -4.19
N GLN A 66 24.43 -1.08 -4.74
CA GLN A 66 25.06 -2.40 -4.61
C GLN A 66 26.42 -2.43 -5.31
N GLN A 67 26.53 -1.82 -6.49
CA GLN A 67 27.81 -1.68 -7.19
C GLN A 67 28.79 -0.80 -6.41
N ASP A 68 28.36 0.34 -5.89
CA ASP A 68 29.19 1.28 -5.14
C ASP A 68 29.60 0.73 -3.76
N SER A 69 28.68 0.05 -3.06
CA SER A 69 28.97 -0.58 -1.77
C SER A 69 29.94 -1.76 -1.91
N ALA A 70 29.85 -2.54 -2.98
CA ALA A 70 30.82 -3.57 -3.29
C ALA A 70 32.21 -2.96 -3.53
N GLN A 71 32.28 -1.81 -4.23
CA GLN A 71 33.53 -1.06 -4.42
C GLN A 71 34.06 -0.50 -3.10
N LEU A 72 33.21 0.08 -2.26
CA LEU A 72 33.59 0.63 -0.96
C LEU A 72 34.06 -0.45 0.01
N ALA A 73 33.39 -1.60 0.03
CA ALA A 73 33.80 -2.78 0.80
C ALA A 73 35.13 -3.34 0.30
N ALA A 74 35.33 -3.44 -1.02
CA ALA A 74 36.60 -3.85 -1.61
C ALA A 74 37.76 -2.90 -1.21
N TRP A 75 37.52 -1.59 -1.29
CA TRP A 75 38.47 -0.58 -0.84
C TRP A 75 38.77 -0.66 0.66
N ALA A 76 37.76 -0.83 1.50
CA ALA A 76 37.92 -0.93 2.96
C ALA A 76 38.74 -2.15 3.36
N ARG A 77 38.50 -3.30 2.70
CA ARG A 77 39.32 -4.52 2.86
C ARG A 77 40.76 -4.28 2.42
N ALA A 78 40.96 -3.66 1.26
CA ALA A 78 42.30 -3.37 0.74
C ALA A 78 43.09 -2.35 1.58
N SER A 79 42.39 -1.42 2.23
CA SER A 79 43.00 -0.33 3.02
C SER A 79 43.05 -0.61 4.53
N GLY A 80 42.50 -1.73 5.00
CA GLY A 80 42.42 -2.05 6.43
C GLY A 80 41.55 -1.10 7.24
N ARG A 81 40.62 -0.36 6.60
CA ARG A 81 39.76 0.63 7.26
C ARG A 81 38.39 0.04 7.60
N PRO A 82 37.78 0.40 8.74
CA PRO A 82 36.46 -0.08 9.11
C PRO A 82 35.37 0.54 8.22
N LEU A 83 34.39 -0.27 7.82
CA LEU A 83 33.20 0.19 7.10
C LEU A 83 32.19 0.86 8.04
N PRO A 84 31.39 1.82 7.55
CA PRO A 84 30.21 2.31 8.27
C PRO A 84 29.26 1.17 8.67
N GLY A 85 28.56 1.32 9.80
CA GLY A 85 27.75 0.26 10.40
C GLY A 85 26.68 -0.34 9.48
N ILE A 86 26.01 0.50 8.69
CA ILE A 86 25.00 0.05 7.72
C ILE A 86 25.64 -0.75 6.58
N VAL A 87 26.76 -0.28 6.00
CA VAL A 87 27.49 -1.00 4.94
C VAL A 87 27.99 -2.35 5.44
N ARG A 88 28.46 -2.41 6.69
CA ARG A 88 28.85 -3.67 7.34
C ARG A 88 27.67 -4.62 7.53
N TRP A 89 26.49 -4.13 7.90
CA TRP A 89 25.28 -4.95 8.01
C TRP A 89 24.82 -5.46 6.63
N LEU A 90 24.93 -4.62 5.59
CA LEU A 90 24.62 -4.98 4.21
C LEU A 90 25.57 -6.06 3.66
N ASP A 91 26.86 -6.04 4.02
CA ASP A 91 27.87 -7.04 3.56
C ASP A 91 27.96 -8.30 4.46
N ALA A 92 27.34 -8.29 5.64
CA ALA A 92 27.44 -9.42 6.57
C ALA A 92 26.71 -10.68 6.05
N PRO A 93 27.35 -11.88 6.09
CA PRO A 93 26.64 -13.14 5.93
C PRO A 93 25.74 -13.36 7.14
N LEU A 94 24.44 -13.57 6.89
CA LEU A 94 23.44 -13.71 7.94
C LEU A 94 22.96 -15.17 8.04
N PRO A 95 22.60 -15.67 9.24
CA PRO A 95 21.96 -16.98 9.40
C PRO A 95 20.64 -17.06 8.60
N PRO A 96 20.13 -18.27 8.27
CA PRO A 96 18.92 -18.43 7.45
C PRO A 96 17.68 -17.69 7.97
N SER A 97 17.54 -17.56 9.30
CA SER A 97 16.50 -16.78 9.97
C SER A 97 16.57 -15.28 9.65
N GLU A 98 17.75 -14.77 9.35
CA GLU A 98 18.03 -13.37 9.02
C GLU A 98 18.18 -13.14 7.51
N ALA A 99 18.40 -14.19 6.71
CA ALA A 99 18.43 -14.11 5.24
C ALA A 99 17.08 -13.64 4.67
N ALA A 100 15.96 -14.16 5.20
CA ALA A 100 14.61 -13.70 4.83
C ALA A 100 14.37 -12.23 5.23
N ALA A 101 14.84 -11.83 6.41
CA ALA A 101 14.77 -10.44 6.86
C ALA A 101 15.60 -9.50 5.97
N LYS A 102 16.80 -9.92 5.56
CA LYS A 102 17.65 -9.18 4.63
C LYS A 102 17.02 -9.07 3.26
N ALA A 103 16.45 -10.16 2.73
CA ALA A 103 15.72 -10.15 1.46
C ALA A 103 14.55 -9.16 1.50
N PHE A 104 13.71 -9.24 2.54
CA PHE A 104 12.61 -8.29 2.76
C PHE A 104 13.11 -6.83 2.91
N PHE A 105 14.22 -6.62 3.62
CA PHE A 105 14.80 -5.27 3.74
C PHE A 105 15.14 -4.71 2.37
N TRP A 106 15.88 -5.46 1.55
CA TRP A 106 16.30 -5.00 0.23
C TRP A 106 15.13 -4.81 -0.74
N SER A 107 14.12 -5.68 -0.71
CA SER A 107 12.98 -5.61 -1.63
C SER A 107 11.91 -4.61 -1.22
N THR A 108 11.80 -4.33 0.09
CA THR A 108 10.58 -3.73 0.66
C THR A 108 10.91 -2.54 1.57
N ALA A 109 11.64 -2.76 2.66
CA ALA A 109 11.90 -1.69 3.64
C ALA A 109 12.82 -0.59 3.08
N LEU A 110 13.79 -0.96 2.26
CA LEU A 110 14.73 -0.03 1.63
C LEU A 110 14.01 0.94 0.69
N HIS A 111 13.01 0.50 -0.05
CA HIS A 111 12.26 1.39 -0.94
C HIS A 111 11.50 2.46 -0.14
N ALA A 112 10.91 2.11 1.02
CA ALA A 112 10.27 3.09 1.90
C ALA A 112 11.31 4.08 2.47
N LEU A 113 12.49 3.59 2.86
CA LEU A 113 13.60 4.44 3.30
C LEU A 113 14.09 5.36 2.18
N LEU A 114 14.24 4.84 0.96
CA LEU A 114 14.66 5.59 -0.22
C LEU A 114 13.66 6.71 -0.55
N TYR A 115 12.37 6.36 -0.60
CA TYR A 115 11.30 7.31 -0.89
C TYR A 115 11.21 8.43 0.15
N ARG A 116 11.34 8.10 1.44
CA ARG A 116 11.25 9.08 2.52
C ARG A 116 12.53 9.88 2.70
N GLY A 117 13.68 9.23 2.62
CA GLY A 117 14.98 9.81 2.93
C GLY A 117 15.64 10.58 1.79
N PHE A 118 15.27 10.31 0.53
CA PHE A 118 16.01 10.81 -0.63
C PHE A 118 15.07 11.53 -1.62
N ALA A 119 15.07 12.86 -1.56
CA ALA A 119 14.22 13.71 -2.39
C ALA A 119 14.32 13.38 -3.90
N LEU A 120 15.52 13.12 -4.42
CA LEU A 120 15.72 12.72 -5.82
C LEU A 120 14.98 11.43 -6.20
N VAL A 121 14.96 10.43 -5.31
CA VAL A 121 14.24 9.18 -5.56
C VAL A 121 12.74 9.42 -5.48
N ARG A 122 12.31 10.20 -4.48
CA ARG A 122 10.92 10.60 -4.31
C ARG A 122 10.37 11.33 -5.52
N ASP A 123 11.09 12.32 -6.05
CA ASP A 123 10.68 13.11 -7.20
C ASP A 123 10.58 12.26 -8.46
N ARG A 124 11.54 11.35 -8.67
CA ARG A 124 11.50 10.40 -9.79
C ARG A 124 10.28 9.47 -9.72
N VAL A 125 9.97 8.94 -8.54
CA VAL A 125 8.78 8.10 -8.32
C VAL A 125 7.51 8.90 -8.56
N ARG A 126 7.41 10.12 -8.02
CA ARG A 126 6.27 11.02 -8.22
C ARG A 126 6.05 11.34 -9.69
N GLU A 127 7.09 11.72 -10.42
CA GLU A 127 7.02 12.01 -11.85
C GLU A 127 6.54 10.80 -12.66
N ARG A 128 7.07 9.60 -12.35
CA ARG A 128 6.67 8.36 -13.01
C ARG A 128 5.18 8.04 -12.79
N VAL A 129 4.75 8.04 -11.53
CA VAL A 129 3.36 7.72 -11.18
C VAL A 129 2.40 8.78 -11.69
N MET A 130 2.76 10.06 -11.58
CA MET A 130 1.96 11.17 -12.10
C MET A 130 1.78 11.07 -13.62
N SER A 131 2.86 10.82 -14.37
CA SER A 131 2.80 10.66 -15.82
C SER A 131 1.89 9.51 -16.22
N ARG A 132 2.00 8.35 -15.56
CA ARG A 132 1.15 7.18 -15.84
C ARG A 132 -0.31 7.45 -15.48
N LEU A 133 -0.57 8.07 -14.33
CA LEU A 133 -1.93 8.41 -13.90
C LEU A 133 -2.59 9.39 -14.86
N VAL A 134 -1.88 10.45 -15.28
CA VAL A 134 -2.37 11.44 -16.25
C VAL A 134 -2.76 10.76 -17.56
N HIS A 135 -1.91 9.88 -18.07
CA HIS A 135 -2.18 9.14 -19.29
C HIS A 135 -3.39 8.21 -19.15
N VAL A 136 -3.46 7.41 -18.09
CA VAL A 136 -4.58 6.50 -17.82
C VAL A 136 -5.91 7.25 -17.74
N LEU A 137 -5.94 8.39 -17.04
CA LEU A 137 -7.17 9.19 -16.87
C LEU A 137 -7.56 9.92 -18.15
N ARG A 138 -6.60 10.39 -18.94
CA ARG A 138 -6.87 11.01 -20.25
C ARG A 138 -7.44 10.00 -21.24
N ASP A 139 -6.90 8.79 -21.26
CA ASP A 139 -7.36 7.70 -22.12
C ASP A 139 -8.75 7.18 -21.74
N ALA A 140 -9.14 7.31 -20.46
CA ALA A 140 -10.51 7.04 -20.01
C ALA A 140 -11.52 8.09 -20.49
N GLY A 141 -11.04 9.29 -20.89
CA GLY A 141 -11.85 10.37 -21.44
C GLY A 141 -12.70 11.11 -20.40
N PRO A 142 -13.34 12.23 -20.79
CA PRO A 142 -14.19 13.03 -19.90
C PRO A 142 -15.45 12.30 -19.44
N GLN A 143 -15.82 11.18 -20.09
CA GLN A 143 -16.94 10.31 -19.73
C GLN A 143 -16.54 9.13 -18.82
N GLY A 144 -15.29 9.04 -18.36
CA GLY A 144 -14.82 8.06 -17.36
C GLY A 144 -15.41 8.35 -15.97
N ALA A 145 -16.73 8.45 -15.87
CA ALA A 145 -17.49 9.03 -14.76
C ALA A 145 -17.36 8.24 -13.45
N ASN A 146 -16.75 7.06 -13.47
CA ASN A 146 -16.54 6.26 -12.27
C ASN A 146 -15.11 5.72 -12.18
N VAL A 147 -14.21 6.54 -11.64
CA VAL A 147 -12.84 6.13 -11.31
C VAL A 147 -12.74 5.73 -9.84
N THR A 148 -12.30 4.52 -9.59
CA THR A 148 -11.87 4.05 -8.26
C THR A 148 -10.37 3.83 -8.27
N ILE A 149 -9.65 4.44 -7.34
CA ILE A 149 -8.22 4.21 -7.14
C ILE A 149 -8.04 3.41 -5.85
N VAL A 150 -7.28 2.33 -5.90
CA VAL A 150 -6.87 1.56 -4.72
C VAL A 150 -5.36 1.55 -4.65
N ALA A 151 -4.84 2.20 -3.61
CA ALA A 151 -3.43 2.21 -3.28
C ALA A 151 -3.14 1.33 -2.07
N HIS A 152 -1.99 0.67 -2.05
CA HIS A 152 -1.57 -0.20 -0.96
C HIS A 152 -0.19 0.16 -0.41
N SER A 153 0.01 0.08 0.91
CA SER A 153 1.31 0.27 1.56
C SER A 153 1.98 1.58 1.13
N LEU A 154 3.27 1.60 0.77
CA LEU A 154 3.95 2.81 0.26
C LEU A 154 3.22 3.49 -0.91
N GLY A 155 2.45 2.74 -1.70
CA GLY A 155 1.67 3.28 -2.82
C GLY A 155 0.66 4.32 -2.34
N THR A 156 0.17 4.22 -1.11
CA THR A 156 -0.70 5.23 -0.50
C THR A 156 0.01 6.58 -0.38
N ALA A 157 1.22 6.62 0.19
CA ALA A 157 2.03 7.83 0.26
C ALA A 157 2.35 8.40 -1.13
N VAL A 158 2.71 7.53 -2.08
CA VAL A 158 3.04 7.94 -3.46
C VAL A 158 1.82 8.54 -4.16
N LEU A 159 0.65 7.89 -4.08
CA LEU A 159 -0.58 8.42 -4.66
C LEU A 159 -0.94 9.77 -4.04
N HIS A 160 -0.88 9.86 -2.71
CA HIS A 160 -1.21 11.10 -2.00
C HIS A 160 -0.31 12.24 -2.46
N ASP A 161 1.00 12.02 -2.52
CA ASP A 161 1.97 13.00 -2.98
C ASP A 161 1.69 13.45 -4.42
N VAL A 162 1.43 12.50 -5.33
CA VAL A 162 1.12 12.79 -6.73
C VAL A 162 -0.13 13.64 -6.85
N LEU A 163 -1.21 13.28 -6.15
CA LEU A 163 -2.45 14.05 -6.15
C LEU A 163 -2.23 15.43 -5.53
N HIS A 164 -1.46 15.53 -4.44
CA HIS A 164 -1.09 16.80 -3.84
C HIS A 164 -0.42 17.73 -4.85
N LEU A 165 0.63 17.25 -5.53
CA LEU A 165 1.40 18.03 -6.50
C LEU A 165 0.56 18.45 -7.71
N LEU A 166 -0.29 17.55 -8.22
CA LEU A 166 -1.27 17.89 -9.25
C LEU A 166 -2.21 19.00 -8.77
N GLY A 167 -2.64 18.96 -7.50
CA GLY A 167 -3.63 19.87 -6.95
C GLY A 167 -3.08 21.23 -6.56
N THR A 168 -1.78 21.33 -6.30
CA THR A 168 -1.07 22.57 -6.00
C THR A 168 -0.36 23.17 -7.21
N GLY A 169 -0.50 22.55 -8.39
CA GLY A 169 0.15 23.00 -9.62
C GLY A 169 1.66 22.77 -9.66
N GLN A 170 2.20 21.94 -8.76
CA GLN A 170 3.62 21.57 -8.68
C GLN A 170 3.94 20.38 -9.60
N THR A 171 3.37 20.38 -10.80
CA THR A 171 3.55 19.31 -11.79
C THR A 171 4.90 19.47 -12.51
N PRO A 172 5.76 18.44 -12.56
CA PRO A 172 6.99 18.49 -13.34
C PRO A 172 6.72 18.73 -14.83
N PRO A 173 7.55 19.52 -15.54
CA PRO A 173 7.34 19.80 -16.97
C PRO A 173 7.23 18.55 -17.85
N ALA A 174 7.90 17.46 -17.47
CA ALA A 174 7.90 16.19 -18.20
C ALA A 174 6.52 15.50 -18.24
N VAL A 175 5.64 15.80 -17.28
CA VAL A 175 4.27 15.26 -17.22
C VAL A 175 3.35 15.93 -18.26
N GLY A 176 3.71 17.13 -18.74
CA GLY A 176 2.90 17.95 -19.64
C GLY A 176 1.74 18.66 -18.94
N ASP A 177 0.76 19.10 -19.71
CA ASP A 177 -0.42 19.78 -19.16
C ASP A 177 -1.32 18.80 -18.40
N ALA A 178 -1.32 18.95 -17.07
CA ALA A 178 -2.15 18.20 -16.13
C ALA A 178 -3.26 19.06 -15.50
N SER A 179 -3.51 20.27 -16.02
CA SER A 179 -4.55 21.17 -15.49
C SER A 179 -5.95 20.56 -15.50
N MET A 180 -6.22 19.67 -16.46
CA MET A 180 -7.47 18.89 -16.52
C MET A 180 -7.69 17.96 -15.32
N LEU A 181 -6.62 17.65 -14.58
CA LEU A 181 -6.66 16.82 -13.37
C LEU A 181 -6.54 17.63 -12.10
N SER A 182 -6.70 18.96 -12.14
CA SER A 182 -6.83 19.71 -10.89
C SER A 182 -8.11 19.28 -10.15
N PRO A 183 -8.16 19.44 -8.80
CA PRO A 183 -9.35 19.15 -8.00
C PRO A 183 -10.63 19.88 -8.43
N ASP A 184 -10.48 21.00 -9.16
CA ASP A 184 -11.61 21.78 -9.69
C ASP A 184 -12.17 21.21 -11.01
N ASN A 185 -11.34 20.46 -11.74
CA ASN A 185 -11.65 19.94 -13.07
C ASN A 185 -11.92 18.43 -13.07
N TRP A 186 -11.44 17.71 -12.06
CA TRP A 186 -11.56 16.26 -11.98
C TRP A 186 -11.69 15.75 -10.54
N THR A 187 -12.49 14.70 -10.36
CA THR A 187 -12.70 14.06 -9.06
C THR A 187 -12.95 12.57 -9.27
N ALA A 188 -12.23 11.71 -8.56
CA ALA A 188 -12.50 10.27 -8.51
C ALA A 188 -13.79 9.98 -7.74
N SER A 189 -14.47 8.88 -8.08
CA SER A 189 -15.59 8.40 -7.27
C SER A 189 -15.13 7.95 -5.89
N SER A 190 -13.99 7.25 -5.84
CA SER A 190 -13.43 6.78 -4.58
C SER A 190 -11.93 6.59 -4.63
N ILE A 191 -11.27 6.87 -3.52
CA ILE A 191 -9.88 6.49 -3.25
C ILE A 191 -9.87 5.56 -2.03
N PHE A 192 -9.17 4.44 -2.13
CA PHE A 192 -8.90 3.51 -1.05
C PHE A 192 -7.41 3.51 -0.73
N MET A 193 -7.08 3.82 0.52
CA MET A 193 -5.74 3.74 1.08
C MET A 193 -5.67 2.50 1.96
N VAL A 194 -5.06 1.43 1.45
CA VAL A 194 -4.98 0.14 2.15
C VAL A 194 -3.61 -0.01 2.80
N ALA A 195 -3.58 -0.19 4.11
CA ALA A 195 -2.35 -0.15 4.90
C ALA A 195 -1.57 1.16 4.70
N ASP A 196 -2.22 2.30 5.01
CA ASP A 196 -1.69 3.63 4.71
C ASP A 196 -0.31 3.88 5.35
N ALA A 197 0.61 4.36 4.52
CA ALA A 197 1.99 4.70 4.84
C ALA A 197 2.29 6.21 4.72
N CYS A 198 1.27 7.06 4.51
CA CYS A 198 1.40 8.52 4.38
C CYS A 198 2.16 9.13 5.56
N LEU A 199 1.89 8.68 6.79
CA LEU A 199 2.53 9.22 7.99
C LEU A 199 3.77 8.44 8.42
N LEU A 200 4.18 7.40 7.68
CA LEU A 200 5.36 6.61 8.02
C LEU A 200 6.64 7.44 7.83
N GLY A 201 7.56 7.33 8.78
CA GLY A 201 8.81 8.10 8.81
C GLY A 201 8.78 9.30 9.76
N PRO A 202 9.94 9.94 9.95
CA PRO A 202 10.04 11.17 10.72
C PRO A 202 9.40 12.35 9.98
N ALA A 203 8.85 13.31 10.72
CA ALA A 203 8.17 14.48 10.15
C ALA A 203 9.04 15.28 9.16
N PHE A 204 10.37 15.35 9.38
CA PHE A 204 11.27 16.06 8.45
C PHE A 204 11.41 15.37 7.08
N ALA A 205 11.02 14.10 6.97
CA ALA A 205 11.00 13.34 5.73
C ALA A 205 9.70 13.57 4.93
N HIS A 206 8.77 14.35 5.46
CA HIS A 206 7.53 14.75 4.81
C HIS A 206 7.70 16.18 4.29
N ASP A 207 7.61 16.36 2.98
CA ASP A 207 7.60 17.66 2.30
C ASP A 207 6.16 18.12 1.97
N ILE A 208 5.15 17.37 2.41
CA ILE A 208 3.73 17.60 2.20
C ILE A 208 2.99 17.45 3.53
N ASP A 209 2.07 18.36 3.81
CA ASP A 209 1.09 18.18 4.89
C ASP A 209 -0.07 17.32 4.38
N TYR A 210 -0.02 16.02 4.71
CA TYR A 210 -1.03 15.05 4.32
C TYR A 210 -2.44 15.37 4.85
N LEU A 211 -2.56 16.09 5.97
CA LEU A 211 -3.85 16.35 6.61
C LEU A 211 -4.56 17.58 6.02
N ASP A 212 -3.81 18.54 5.46
CA ASP A 212 -4.36 19.72 4.76
C ASP A 212 -4.24 19.65 3.22
N SER A 213 -3.80 18.51 2.68
CA SER A 213 -3.67 18.26 1.24
C SER A 213 -5.00 18.27 0.47
N PRO A 214 -5.00 18.59 -0.84
CA PRO A 214 -6.17 18.42 -1.72
C PRO A 214 -6.53 16.94 -1.97
N CYS A 215 -5.65 15.98 -1.63
CA CYS A 215 -5.92 14.55 -1.69
C CYS A 215 -6.90 14.12 -0.57
N ARG A 216 -8.12 14.63 -0.65
CA ARG A 216 -9.21 14.47 0.32
C ARG A 216 -10.56 14.37 -0.38
N PRO A 217 -11.63 14.02 0.36
CA PRO A 217 -12.97 14.14 -0.17
C PRO A 217 -13.36 15.59 -0.52
N VAL A 218 -14.18 15.76 -1.55
CA VAL A 218 -14.87 17.04 -1.82
C VAL A 218 -15.79 17.36 -0.64
N GLY A 219 -15.67 18.56 -0.09
CA GLY A 219 -16.48 18.98 1.06
C GLY A 219 -15.98 20.25 1.74
N GLY A 220 -16.82 20.84 2.61
CA GLY A 220 -16.42 22.01 3.41
C GLY A 220 -16.06 23.26 2.60
N GLY A 221 -16.57 23.38 1.37
CA GLY A 221 -16.27 24.52 0.48
C GLY A 221 -14.87 24.49 -0.14
N ARG A 222 -14.14 23.37 -0.03
CA ARG A 222 -12.83 23.19 -0.65
C ARG A 222 -12.88 22.07 -1.70
N PRO A 223 -12.16 22.21 -2.82
CA PRO A 223 -12.09 21.14 -3.80
C PRO A 223 -11.25 19.97 -3.24
N GLY A 224 -11.45 18.79 -3.82
CA GLY A 224 -10.82 17.55 -3.38
C GLY A 224 -10.82 16.50 -4.50
N TYR A 225 -9.92 15.53 -4.39
CA TYR A 225 -9.70 14.54 -5.45
C TYR A 225 -10.70 13.38 -5.48
N CYS A 226 -11.57 13.25 -4.49
CA CYS A 226 -12.52 12.14 -4.48
C CYS A 226 -13.88 12.51 -3.87
N GLN A 227 -14.91 11.75 -4.21
CA GLN A 227 -16.19 11.82 -3.50
C GLN A 227 -16.14 11.05 -2.18
N ARG A 228 -15.41 9.92 -2.17
CA ARG A 228 -15.22 9.07 -0.99
C ARG A 228 -13.75 8.71 -0.81
N PHE A 229 -13.26 8.85 0.41
CA PHE A 229 -11.92 8.44 0.80
C PHE A 229 -12.03 7.36 1.87
N PHE A 230 -11.45 6.20 1.61
CA PHE A 230 -11.48 5.05 2.49
C PHE A 230 -10.08 4.79 3.02
N GLU A 231 -9.93 4.89 4.33
CA GLU A 231 -8.74 4.46 5.05
C GLU A 231 -8.94 3.03 5.56
N VAL A 232 -8.11 2.08 5.13
CA VAL A 232 -8.23 0.67 5.49
C VAL A 232 -7.01 0.22 6.27
N TRP A 233 -7.21 -0.27 7.50
CA TRP A 233 -6.10 -0.65 8.37
C TRP A 233 -6.36 -1.93 9.17
N HIS A 234 -5.28 -2.67 9.41
CA HIS A 234 -5.28 -3.91 10.18
C HIS A 234 -4.64 -3.73 11.56
N ALA A 235 -5.22 -4.33 12.60
CA ALA A 235 -4.73 -4.22 13.99
C ALA A 235 -3.35 -4.83 14.22
N VAL A 236 -2.90 -5.69 13.31
CA VAL A 236 -1.60 -6.37 13.40
C VAL A 236 -0.65 -6.03 12.26
N ASP A 237 -1.01 -5.10 11.38
CA ASP A 237 -0.10 -4.64 10.35
C ASP A 237 0.83 -3.55 10.92
N PRO A 238 2.16 -3.78 10.96
CA PRO A 238 3.08 -2.84 11.57
C PRO A 238 3.13 -1.50 10.82
N VAL A 239 2.88 -1.46 9.51
CA VAL A 239 2.84 -0.19 8.76
C VAL A 239 1.64 0.64 9.21
N ALA A 240 0.45 0.05 9.17
CA ALA A 240 -0.80 0.75 9.46
C ALA A 240 -0.94 1.13 10.96
N VAL A 241 -0.39 0.33 11.87
CA VAL A 241 -0.43 0.59 13.32
C VAL A 241 0.54 1.69 13.77
N THR A 242 1.63 1.90 13.02
CA THR A 242 2.70 2.82 13.43
C THR A 242 2.20 4.25 13.63
N LYS A 243 1.50 4.80 12.64
CA LYS A 243 0.93 6.16 12.66
C LYS A 243 -0.37 6.16 11.83
N PRO A 244 -1.53 5.88 12.45
CA PRO A 244 -2.80 5.82 11.72
C PRO A 244 -3.17 7.15 11.07
N PHE A 245 -3.61 7.11 9.81
CA PHE A 245 -4.11 8.29 9.12
C PHE A 245 -5.50 8.67 9.66
N ARG A 246 -5.60 9.82 10.34
CA ARG A 246 -6.85 10.28 10.98
C ARG A 246 -7.00 11.80 10.81
N PRO A 247 -7.44 12.25 9.62
CA PRO A 247 -7.62 13.66 9.37
C PRO A 247 -8.85 14.20 10.09
N ASP A 248 -8.69 15.37 10.71
CA ASP A 248 -9.79 16.10 11.31
C ASP A 248 -10.53 16.93 10.26
N GLY A 249 -11.86 17.00 10.35
CA GLY A 249 -12.68 17.89 9.52
C GLY A 249 -12.93 17.46 8.06
N TRP A 250 -12.45 16.28 7.61
CA TRP A 250 -12.71 15.76 6.26
C TRP A 250 -14.16 15.33 5.98
N GLY A 251 -15.04 15.45 6.98
CA GLY A 251 -16.49 15.32 6.82
C GLY A 251 -16.97 13.91 6.46
N LYS A 252 -18.14 13.84 5.83
CA LYS A 252 -18.82 12.56 5.55
C LYS A 252 -18.22 11.78 4.37
N GLY A 253 -17.35 12.39 3.57
CA GLY A 253 -16.66 11.70 2.48
C GLY A 253 -15.53 10.81 2.96
N TYR A 254 -15.00 11.04 4.16
CA TYR A 254 -13.97 10.22 4.78
C TYR A 254 -14.60 9.04 5.56
N ARG A 255 -14.03 7.85 5.39
CA ARG A 255 -14.46 6.60 6.01
C ARG A 255 -13.25 5.80 6.43
N THR A 256 -13.30 5.23 7.63
CA THR A 256 -12.30 4.27 8.07
C THR A 256 -12.92 2.88 8.06
N ILE A 257 -12.20 1.91 7.50
CA ILE A 257 -12.46 0.48 7.54
C ILE A 257 -11.38 -0.14 8.42
N GLY A 258 -11.73 -0.41 9.67
CA GLY A 258 -10.84 -1.05 10.63
C GLY A 258 -11.08 -0.58 12.06
N PRO A 259 -10.32 -1.13 13.03
CA PRO A 259 -9.24 -2.11 12.80
C PRO A 259 -9.77 -3.45 12.31
N LEU A 260 -9.20 -3.97 11.22
CA LEU A 260 -9.38 -5.37 10.83
C LEU A 260 -8.59 -6.25 11.80
N GLY A 261 -9.11 -7.44 12.10
CA GLY A 261 -8.55 -8.31 13.13
C GLY A 261 -8.18 -9.71 12.68
N HIS A 262 -8.47 -10.07 11.43
CA HIS A 262 -8.36 -11.45 10.95
C HIS A 262 -6.90 -11.84 10.69
N PHE A 263 -6.56 -13.10 10.93
CA PHE A 263 -5.24 -13.67 10.72
C PHE A 263 -5.38 -14.95 9.89
N ARG A 264 -5.51 -14.79 8.57
CA ARG A 264 -5.69 -15.89 7.62
C ARG A 264 -4.46 -16.14 6.75
N GLN A 265 -3.46 -15.27 6.83
CA GLN A 265 -2.20 -15.35 6.12
C GLN A 265 -1.06 -14.88 7.05
N ALA A 266 0.13 -15.46 6.91
CA ALA A 266 1.31 -15.02 7.66
C ALA A 266 1.67 -13.57 7.33
N ASN A 267 1.56 -13.19 6.05
CA ASN A 267 1.77 -11.83 5.60
C ASN A 267 0.48 -11.00 5.73
N VAL A 268 0.20 -10.52 6.93
CA VAL A 268 -0.95 -9.65 7.23
C VAL A 268 -0.89 -8.29 6.55
N HIS A 269 0.28 -7.90 6.03
CA HIS A 269 0.46 -6.68 5.26
C HIS A 269 0.13 -6.88 3.77
N ALA A 270 0.02 -8.13 3.28
CA ALA A 270 -0.21 -8.40 1.86
C ALA A 270 -1.51 -7.76 1.36
N PHE A 271 -1.48 -7.19 0.16
CA PHE A 271 -2.65 -6.52 -0.39
C PHE A 271 -3.86 -7.46 -0.51
N ALA A 272 -3.66 -8.67 -1.04
CA ALA A 272 -4.69 -9.71 -1.14
C ALA A 272 -5.32 -10.05 0.22
N HIS A 273 -4.51 -10.12 1.29
CA HIS A 273 -5.00 -10.42 2.64
C HIS A 273 -6.05 -9.40 3.13
N TYR A 274 -5.87 -8.11 2.81
CA TYR A 274 -6.88 -7.08 3.09
C TYR A 274 -8.14 -7.28 2.26
N LEU A 275 -7.98 -7.57 0.96
CA LEU A 275 -9.07 -7.71 0.01
C LEU A 275 -9.96 -8.93 0.30
N GLU A 276 -9.46 -9.95 1.01
CA GLU A 276 -10.30 -11.08 1.45
C GLU A 276 -11.46 -10.66 2.36
N HIS A 277 -11.29 -9.60 3.14
CA HIS A 277 -12.24 -9.22 4.18
C HIS A 277 -13.47 -8.49 3.60
N PRO A 278 -14.72 -8.90 3.88
CA PRO A 278 -15.92 -8.27 3.31
C PRO A 278 -16.12 -6.80 3.64
N ALA A 279 -15.58 -6.32 4.77
CA ALA A 279 -15.57 -4.89 5.06
C ALA A 279 -14.70 -4.07 4.08
N VAL A 280 -13.80 -4.70 3.32
CA VAL A 280 -12.88 -4.06 2.37
C VAL A 280 -13.35 -4.26 0.93
N HIS A 281 -13.50 -5.52 0.47
CA HIS A 281 -13.84 -5.74 -0.94
C HIS A 281 -15.24 -5.30 -1.31
N VAL A 282 -16.23 -5.39 -0.41
CA VAL A 282 -17.61 -4.98 -0.75
C VAL A 282 -17.67 -3.49 -1.08
N PRO A 283 -17.09 -2.57 -0.26
CA PRO A 283 -16.95 -1.18 -0.66
C PRO A 283 -16.21 -1.00 -1.99
N ILE A 284 -15.08 -1.67 -2.22
CA ILE A 284 -14.31 -1.55 -3.47
C ILE A 284 -15.17 -1.94 -4.67
N VAL A 285 -15.83 -3.11 -4.61
CA VAL A 285 -16.69 -3.63 -5.69
C VAL A 285 -17.83 -2.66 -5.98
N ASN A 286 -18.54 -2.20 -4.95
CA ASN A 286 -19.67 -1.28 -5.11
C ASN A 286 -19.22 0.09 -5.64
N GLN A 287 -18.08 0.60 -5.18
CA GLN A 287 -17.56 1.88 -5.69
C GLN A 287 -17.10 1.75 -7.15
N ALA A 288 -16.32 0.73 -7.48
CA ALA A 288 -15.81 0.53 -8.83
C ALA A 288 -16.91 0.28 -9.85
N LEU A 289 -18.00 -0.41 -9.46
CA LEU A 289 -19.17 -0.65 -10.32
C LEU A 289 -20.23 0.47 -10.27
N GLY A 290 -19.98 1.55 -9.52
CA GLY A 290 -20.81 2.76 -9.52
C GLY A 290 -22.13 2.64 -8.77
N GLY A 291 -22.31 1.60 -7.95
CA GLY A 291 -23.57 1.33 -7.27
C GLY A 291 -23.52 0.16 -6.27
N PRO A 292 -24.58 -0.01 -5.47
CA PRO A 292 -24.67 -1.07 -4.47
C PRO A 292 -24.97 -2.43 -5.14
N MET A 293 -23.99 -3.00 -5.84
CA MET A 293 -24.09 -4.34 -6.44
C MET A 293 -24.25 -5.43 -5.38
N ILE A 294 -23.62 -5.21 -4.23
CA ILE A 294 -23.75 -6.02 -3.02
C ILE A 294 -24.44 -5.15 -1.98
N ASP A 295 -25.61 -5.58 -1.51
CA ASP A 295 -26.40 -4.77 -0.57
C ASP A 295 -25.87 -4.82 0.87
N ALA A 296 -26.43 -3.97 1.72
CA ALA A 296 -25.98 -3.84 3.11
C ALA A 296 -26.26 -5.09 3.96
N ALA A 297 -27.33 -5.84 3.68
CA ALA A 297 -27.71 -7.03 4.41
C ALA A 297 -26.77 -8.20 4.05
N GLU A 298 -26.52 -8.40 2.75
CA GLU A 298 -25.58 -9.40 2.25
C GLU A 298 -24.15 -9.10 2.73
N SER A 299 -23.73 -7.84 2.69
CA SER A 299 -22.45 -7.40 3.25
C SER A 299 -22.34 -7.65 4.77
N ALA A 300 -23.41 -7.41 5.52
CA ALA A 300 -23.43 -7.69 6.96
C ALA A 300 -23.34 -9.19 7.25
N ALA A 301 -24.09 -10.02 6.51
CA ALA A 301 -24.04 -11.47 6.62
C ALA A 301 -22.64 -12.02 6.29
N ALA A 302 -22.04 -11.56 5.19
CA ALA A 302 -20.69 -11.96 4.79
C ALA A 302 -19.64 -11.59 5.86
N ARG A 303 -19.75 -10.40 6.47
CA ARG A 303 -18.87 -10.00 7.60
C ARG A 303 -19.06 -10.89 8.82
N GLY A 304 -20.30 -11.23 9.17
CA GLY A 304 -20.58 -12.13 10.30
C GLY A 304 -20.08 -13.56 10.07
N ALA A 305 -20.08 -14.02 8.82
CA ALA A 305 -19.58 -15.34 8.43
C ALA A 305 -18.06 -15.38 8.18
N PHE A 306 -17.38 -14.22 8.15
CA PHE A 306 -15.94 -14.16 7.90
C PHE A 306 -15.16 -14.58 9.15
N ALA A 307 -15.02 -15.88 9.32
CA ALA A 307 -14.34 -16.48 10.46
C ALA A 307 -12.82 -16.25 10.41
N ASP A 308 -12.26 -16.00 11.58
CA ASP A 308 -10.81 -15.95 11.82
C ASP A 308 -10.26 -17.35 12.15
N VAL A 309 -8.93 -17.50 12.24
CA VAL A 309 -8.29 -18.69 12.78
C VAL A 309 -8.51 -18.74 14.29
N THR A 310 -9.18 -19.79 14.77
CA THR A 310 -9.70 -19.88 16.15
C THR A 310 -9.04 -20.96 17.01
N SER A 311 -7.98 -21.63 16.55
CA SER A 311 -7.35 -22.67 17.39
C SER A 311 -6.70 -22.04 18.65
N PRO A 312 -6.73 -22.71 19.82
CA PRO A 312 -6.13 -22.17 21.04
C PRO A 312 -4.64 -21.86 20.93
N GLU A 313 -3.89 -22.71 20.21
CA GLU A 313 -2.46 -22.49 19.92
C GLU A 313 -2.25 -21.20 19.11
N CYS A 314 -3.17 -20.91 18.19
CA CYS A 314 -3.14 -19.69 17.40
C CYS A 314 -3.52 -18.45 18.18
N ALA A 315 -4.46 -18.55 19.11
CA ALA A 315 -4.83 -17.41 19.94
C ALA A 315 -3.61 -16.84 20.67
N ALA A 316 -2.71 -17.69 21.19
CA ALA A 316 -1.49 -17.26 21.85
C ALA A 316 -0.50 -16.59 20.88
N GLN A 317 -0.27 -17.20 19.71
CA GLN A 317 0.64 -16.66 18.68
C GLN A 317 0.12 -15.32 18.11
N ILE A 318 -1.17 -15.24 17.80
CA ILE A 318 -1.83 -14.01 17.31
C ILE A 318 -1.78 -12.91 18.38
N ALA A 319 -1.97 -13.25 19.65
CA ALA A 319 -1.80 -12.29 20.74
C ALA A 319 -0.37 -11.75 20.83
N GLN A 320 0.65 -12.61 20.63
CA GLN A 320 2.05 -12.20 20.59
C GLN A 320 2.34 -11.28 19.40
N ILE A 321 1.83 -11.62 18.21
CA ILE A 321 1.94 -10.79 17.00
C ILE A 321 1.29 -9.42 17.24
N ARG A 322 0.08 -9.40 17.81
CA ARG A 322 -0.63 -8.16 18.11
C ARG A 322 0.14 -7.30 19.10
N SER A 323 0.67 -7.90 20.16
CA SER A 323 1.53 -7.18 21.13
C SER A 323 2.77 -6.60 20.44
N LYS A 324 3.40 -7.37 19.54
CA LYS A 324 4.56 -6.90 18.78
C LYS A 324 4.19 -5.79 17.80
N ALA A 325 3.08 -5.89 17.07
CA ALA A 325 2.57 -4.85 16.18
C ALA A 325 2.28 -3.54 16.93
N LEU A 326 1.64 -3.62 18.10
CA LEU A 326 1.38 -2.44 18.94
C LEU A 326 2.68 -1.79 19.45
N SER A 327 3.78 -2.53 19.56
CA SER A 327 5.09 -1.96 19.92
C SER A 327 5.68 -1.03 18.84
N PHE A 328 5.08 -1.00 17.64
CA PHE A 328 5.42 -0.03 16.58
C PHE A 328 4.66 1.28 16.68
N ALA A 329 3.60 1.37 17.50
CA ALA A 329 2.86 2.62 17.67
C ALA A 329 3.82 3.74 18.10
N GLY A 330 3.90 4.82 17.30
CA GLY A 330 4.83 5.93 17.52
C GLY A 330 6.31 5.62 17.24
N ALA A 331 6.67 4.41 16.79
CA ALA A 331 8.04 4.05 16.43
C ALA A 331 8.44 4.52 15.01
N GLY A 332 7.51 5.10 14.25
CA GLY A 332 7.71 5.47 12.85
C GLY A 332 8.70 6.60 12.61
N ASP A 333 9.05 7.37 13.65
CA ASP A 333 10.02 8.47 13.53
C ASP A 333 11.48 7.98 13.49
N ASP A 334 11.76 6.75 13.91
CA ASP A 334 13.11 6.17 13.98
C ASP A 334 13.20 4.97 13.03
N LEU A 335 13.54 5.23 11.77
CA LEU A 335 13.68 4.19 10.75
C LEU A 335 14.78 3.17 11.09
N GLU A 336 15.85 3.59 11.78
CA GLU A 336 16.92 2.70 12.21
C GLU A 336 16.45 1.66 13.23
N ARG A 337 15.49 2.02 14.09
CA ARG A 337 14.84 1.07 15.02
C ARG A 337 13.66 0.34 14.40
N PHE A 338 12.97 0.97 13.46
CA PHE A 338 11.81 0.39 12.80
C PHE A 338 12.18 -0.88 12.03
N VAL A 339 13.26 -0.84 11.26
CA VAL A 339 13.68 -1.95 10.37
C VAL A 339 14.01 -3.25 11.13
N PRO A 340 14.86 -3.25 12.18
CA PRO A 340 15.13 -4.46 12.95
C PRO A 340 13.88 -5.00 13.64
N ARG A 341 13.03 -4.12 14.19
CA ARG A 341 11.77 -4.53 14.82
C ARG A 341 10.83 -5.18 13.82
N LEU A 342 10.74 -4.63 12.61
CA LEU A 342 9.93 -5.18 11.52
C LEU A 342 10.42 -6.57 11.13
N SER A 343 11.73 -6.78 11.10
CA SER A 343 12.31 -8.10 10.85
C SER A 343 11.92 -9.12 11.92
N GLU A 344 11.99 -8.74 13.21
CA GLU A 344 11.53 -9.59 14.31
C GLU A 344 10.03 -9.90 14.24
N PHE A 345 9.23 -8.90 13.85
CA PHE A 345 7.79 -9.06 13.65
C PHE A 345 7.49 -10.05 12.52
N LEU A 346 8.17 -9.94 11.38
CA LEU A 346 7.96 -10.85 10.24
C LEU A 346 8.38 -12.28 10.58
N ALA A 347 9.46 -12.47 11.32
CA ALA A 347 9.87 -13.78 11.81
C ALA A 347 8.80 -14.40 12.72
N LEU A 348 8.22 -13.60 13.63
CA LEU A 348 7.13 -14.03 14.49
C LEU A 348 5.86 -14.36 13.68
N ALA A 349 5.49 -13.51 12.72
CA ALA A 349 4.33 -13.70 11.85
C ALA A 349 4.46 -14.96 10.99
N ARG A 350 5.67 -15.25 10.50
CA ARG A 350 5.99 -16.49 9.80
C ARG A 350 5.80 -17.71 10.69
N SER A 351 6.41 -17.70 11.88
CA SER A 351 6.31 -18.81 12.84
C SER A 351 4.86 -19.10 13.23
N ALA A 352 4.05 -18.05 13.41
CA ALA A 352 2.63 -18.22 13.64
C ALA A 352 1.92 -18.77 12.41
N GLY A 353 2.23 -18.31 11.20
CA GLY A 353 1.66 -18.85 9.96
C GLY A 353 1.95 -20.35 9.77
N GLU A 354 3.17 -20.79 10.04
CA GLU A 354 3.57 -22.20 10.00
C GLU A 354 2.76 -23.03 11.02
N THR A 355 2.60 -22.52 12.25
CA THR A 355 1.86 -23.20 13.33
C THR A 355 0.35 -23.19 13.10
N CYS A 356 -0.19 -22.07 12.62
CA CYS A 356 -1.63 -21.79 12.61
C CYS A 356 -2.34 -22.13 11.33
N LEU A 357 -1.65 -21.96 10.21
CA LEU A 357 -2.22 -22.08 8.89
C LEU A 357 -1.68 -23.33 8.18
N GLY A 358 -0.79 -24.08 8.81
CA GLY A 358 -0.12 -25.23 8.19
C GLY A 358 0.73 -24.84 6.98
N LEU A 359 1.14 -23.58 6.88
CA LEU A 359 1.91 -23.05 5.75
C LEU A 359 3.34 -23.57 5.87
N SER A 360 3.64 -24.68 5.19
CA SER A 360 5.01 -25.16 5.01
C SER A 360 5.61 -24.50 3.77
N GLY A 361 6.04 -23.25 3.89
CA GLY A 361 6.61 -22.48 2.77
C GLY A 361 6.91 -21.04 3.16
N GLY A 362 7.98 -20.46 2.61
CA GLY A 362 8.41 -19.09 2.95
C GLY A 362 7.34 -18.03 2.65
N ILE A 363 7.40 -16.92 3.38
CA ILE A 363 6.65 -15.70 3.05
C ILE A 363 7.20 -15.18 1.70
N PRO A 364 6.37 -14.99 0.65
CA PRO A 364 6.80 -14.30 -0.56
C PRO A 364 7.10 -12.82 -0.30
#